data_AF-A0A7C5LVS9-F1
#
_entry.id   AF-A0A7C5LVS9-F1
#
_cell.length_a   1.000
_cell.length_b   1.000
_cell.length_c   1.000
_cell.angle_alpha   90.00
_cell.angle_beta   90.00
_cell.angle_gamma   90.00
#
_symmetry.space_group_name_H-M   'P 1'
#
loop_
_entity.id
_entity.type
_entity.pdbx_description
1 polymer ?
#
loop_
_entity_poly.entity_id
_entity_poly.type
_entity_poly.pdbx_seq_one_letter_code
_entity_poly.pdbx_strand_id
1 'polypeptide(L)' 'MDHVRSLKCLICGREYRPDEIEYVCPLHGDEGIVDVQYDYELIARR' A
#
# COMPACT_ATOMS: atom_id res chain seq x y z
N MET A 1 4.29 -11.09 -4.59
CA MET A 1 3.74 -9.93 -3.84
C MET A 1 3.32 -10.29 -2.42
N ASP A 2 3.48 -11.54 -1.97
CA ASP A 2 2.99 -12.04 -0.66
C ASP A 2 3.53 -11.31 0.58
N HIS A 3 4.63 -10.57 0.44
CA HIS A 3 5.24 -9.80 1.53
C HIS A 3 4.68 -8.36 1.61
N VAL A 4 3.82 -7.95 0.68
CA VAL A 4 3.14 -6.65 0.74
C VAL A 4 1.82 -6.81 1.50
N ARG A 5 1.69 -6.10 2.61
CA ARG A 5 0.51 -6.11 3.48
C ARG A 5 -0.60 -5.19 2.97
N SER A 6 -0.26 -3.94 2.64
CA SER A 6 -1.22 -2.94 2.15
C SER A 6 -0.52 -1.78 1.45
N LEU A 7 -1.31 -0.96 0.74
CA LEU A 7 -0.91 0.32 0.18
C LEU A 7 -1.60 1.43 0.99
N LYS A 8 -0.83 2.31 1.64
CA LYS A 8 -1.38 3.36 2.51
C LYS A 8 -1.23 4.73 1.88
N CYS A 9 -2.33 5.43 1.64
CA CYS A 9 -2.28 6.80 1.13
C CYS A 9 -1.60 7.74 2.14
N LEU A 10 -0.64 8.54 1.66
CA LEU A 10 0.06 9.52 2.48
C LEU A 10 -0.77 10.76 2.80
N ILE A 11 -1.85 11.02 2.04
CA ILE A 11 -2.73 12.18 2.24
C ILE A 11 -3.85 11.85 3.24
N CYS A 12 -4.63 10.80 3.00
CA CYS A 12 -5.81 10.48 3.82
C CYS A 12 -5.61 9.29 4.78
N GLY A 13 -4.48 8.58 4.70
CA GLY A 13 -4.19 7.42 5.55
C GLY A 13 -4.99 6.15 5.23
N ARG A 14 -5.86 6.16 4.21
CA ARG A 14 -6.61 4.97 3.78
C ARG A 14 -5.66 3.87 3.33
N GLU A 15 -5.96 2.65 3.75
CA GLU A 15 -5.26 1.44 3.32
C GLU A 15 -6.06 0.71 2.24
N TYR A 16 -5.34 0.22 1.23
CA TYR A 16 -5.85 -0.58 0.13
C TYR A 16 -5.13 -1.92 0.12
N ARG A 17 -5.79 -2.95 -0.41
CA ARG A 17 -5.08 -4.19 -0.73
C ARG A 17 -4.08 -3.96 -1.88
N PRO A 18 -3.00 -4.77 -1.98
CA PRO A 18 -1.99 -4.61 -3.03
C PRO A 18 -2.54 -4.71 -4.46
N ASP A 19 -3.70 -5.36 -4.64
CA ASP A 19 -4.39 -5.60 -5.91
C ASP A 19 -5.62 -4.71 -6.12
N GLU A 20 -5.95 -3.84 -5.17
CA GLU A 20 -7.16 -3.00 -5.21
C GLU A 20 -6.97 -1.72 -6.05
N ILE A 21 -5.74 -1.24 -6.17
CA ILE A 21 -5.36 -0.05 -6.93
C ILE A 21 -4.03 -0.30 -7.64
N GLU A 22 -3.71 0.50 -8.66
CA GLU A 22 -2.40 0.40 -9.33
C GLU A 22 -1.29 0.90 -8.40
N TYR A 23 -1.12 2.23 -8.26
CA TYR A 23 -0.14 2.84 -7.33
C TYR A 23 -0.54 4.27 -6.89
N VAL A 24 -1.80 4.63 -7.08
CA VAL A 24 -2.31 5.98 -6.82
C VAL A 24 -3.65 5.86 -6.11
N CYS A 25 -3.81 6.63 -5.03
CA CYS A 25 -5.04 6.73 -4.28
C CYS A 25 -6.09 7.48 -5.13
N PRO A 26 -7.19 6.81 -5.52
CA PRO A 26 -8.19 7.40 -6.43
C PRO A 26 -8.92 8.61 -5.84
N LEU A 27 -8.83 8.83 -4.53
CA LEU A 27 -9.47 9.95 -3.84
C LEU A 27 -8.72 11.28 -4.02
N HIS A 28 -7.44 11.27 -4.42
CA HIS A 28 -6.62 12.48 -4.56
C HIS A 28 -5.96 12.60 -5.94
N GLY A 29 -6.36 11.75 -6.90
CA GLY A 29 -5.77 11.74 -8.24
C GLY A 29 -4.25 11.61 -8.19
N ASP A 30 -3.56 12.33 -9.06
CA ASP A 30 -2.10 12.24 -9.24
C ASP A 30 -1.28 12.60 -7.98
N GLU A 31 -1.86 13.35 -7.02
CA GLU A 31 -1.21 13.66 -5.75
C GLU A 31 -1.33 12.53 -4.72
N GLY A 32 -2.18 11.53 -4.99
CA GLY A 32 -2.53 10.43 -4.12
C GLY A 32 -1.44 9.37 -3.93
N ILE A 33 -0.22 9.76 -3.59
CA ILE A 33 0.90 8.83 -3.38
C ILE A 33 0.55 7.85 -2.25
N VAL A 34 0.85 6.56 -2.47
CA VAL A 34 0.68 5.49 -1.49
C VAL A 34 2.05 4.93 -1.08
N ASP A 35 2.18 4.61 0.21
CA ASP A 35 3.32 3.92 0.77
C ASP A 35 3.05 2.42 0.87
N VAL A 36 4.04 1.60 0.51
CA VAL A 36 3.94 0.14 0.49
C VAL A 36 4.25 -0.39 1.88
N GLN A 37 3.25 -0.94 2.56
CA GLN A 37 3.44 -1.55 3.88
C GLN A 37 3.85 -3.01 3.70
N TYR A 38 5.02 -3.39 4.19
CA TYR A 38 5.53 -4.77 4.11
C TYR A 38 5.24 -5.57 5.38
N ASP A 39 5.01 -6.87 5.22
CA ASP A 39 4.96 -7.84 6.32
C ASP A 39 6.38 -8.32 6.65
N TYR A 40 7.04 -7.60 7.57
CA TYR A 40 8.38 -7.94 8.02
C TYR A 40 8.44 -9.23 8.84
N GLU A 41 7.36 -9.65 9.48
CA GLU A 41 7.33 -10.92 10.22
C GLU A 41 7.40 -12.09 9.24
N LEU A 42 6.67 -12.00 8.13
CA LEU A 42 6.76 -12.98 7.04
C LEU A 42 8.13 -12.96 6.38
N ILE A 43 8.67 -11.76 6.09
CA ILE A 43 10.00 -11.62 5.46
C ILE A 43 11.08 -12.25 6.34
N ALA A 44 11.06 -12.03 7.66
CA ALA A 44 12.07 -12.54 8.58
C ALA A 44 12.09 -14.07 8.72
N ARG A 45 11.04 -14.76 8.29
CA ARG A 45 10.89 -16.23 8.41
C ARG A 45 11.27 -16.98 7.12
N ARG A 46 11.67 -16.28 6.06
CA ARG A 46 12.10 -16.84 4.78
C ARG A 46 13.59 -16.66 4.58
#